data_AF-A0A4U6TN76-F1
#
_entry.id   AF-A0A4U6TN76-F1
#
_cell.length_a   1.000
_cell.length_b   1.000
_cell.length_c   1.000
_cell.angle_alpha   90.00
_cell.angle_beta   90.00
_cell.angle_gamma   90.00
#
_symmetry.space_group_name_H-M   'P 1'
#
loop_
_entity.id
_entity.type
_entity.pdbx_description
1 polymer ?
#
loop_
_entity_poly.entity_id
_entity_poly.type
_entity_poly.pdbx_seq_one_letter_code
_entity_poly.pdbx_strand_id
1 'polypeptide(L)'
;MDMDMDIETLADDADVALARDSGGEAERYEAAEAEADLLRDRLRLAVISIATAEGKKAGMTVAEPVVACIADLAYKSAEQLAKDAELFAQHAGRKSIKMDDVILTGT
;
A
#
# COMPACT_ATOMS: atom_id res chain seq x y z
N MET A 1 -14.87 -8.02 61.01
CA MET A 1 -14.84 -8.56 59.64
C MET A 1 -15.31 -7.41 58.78
N ASP A 2 -14.37 -6.62 58.27
CA ASP A 2 -14.66 -5.55 57.33
C ASP A 2 -13.86 -5.89 56.07
N MET A 3 -14.55 -6.51 55.12
CA MET A 3 -14.05 -6.78 53.76
C MET A 3 -14.82 -5.87 52.80
N ASP A 4 -14.61 -4.57 52.92
CA ASP A 4 -14.89 -3.63 51.84
C ASP A 4 -13.57 -3.40 51.12
N MET A 5 -13.26 -4.31 50.20
CA MET A 5 -12.15 -4.18 49.27
C MET A 5 -12.78 -3.85 47.92
N ASP A 6 -12.75 -2.56 47.58
CA ASP A 6 -13.49 -1.94 46.48
C ASP A 6 -13.27 -2.66 45.14
N ILE A 7 -14.36 -3.24 44.64
CA ILE A 7 -14.46 -3.93 43.34
C ILE A 7 -14.29 -2.98 42.13
N GLU A 8 -14.21 -1.67 42.36
CA GLU A 8 -14.03 -0.67 41.31
C GLU A 8 -12.57 -0.52 40.84
N THR A 9 -11.58 -1.03 41.58
CA THR A 9 -10.15 -0.87 41.24
C THR A 9 -9.59 -1.95 40.29
N LEU A 10 -10.38 -2.97 39.93
CA LEU A 10 -9.94 -4.07 39.06
C LEU A 10 -10.43 -3.96 37.61
N ALA A 11 -11.28 -2.98 37.30
CA ALA A 11 -11.80 -2.77 35.94
C ALA A 11 -10.88 -1.89 35.07
N ASP A 12 -10.09 -0.99 35.66
CA ASP A 12 -9.29 -0.02 34.90
C ASP A 12 -8.02 -0.61 34.25
N ASP A 13 -7.37 -1.61 34.86
CA ASP A 13 -6.10 -2.14 34.33
C ASP A 13 -6.28 -3.09 33.13
N ALA A 14 -7.45 -3.73 33.00
CA ALA A 14 -7.75 -4.64 31.89
C ALA A 14 -8.14 -3.90 30.60
N ASP A 15 -8.87 -2.78 30.71
CA ASP A 15 -9.26 -1.95 29.56
C ASP A 15 -8.09 -1.14 29.00
N VAL A 16 -7.14 -0.72 29.84
CA VAL A 16 -5.93 -0.02 29.39
C VAL A 16 -4.98 -0.95 28.61
N ALA A 17 -4.97 -2.24 28.91
CA ALA A 17 -4.17 -3.22 28.17
C ALA A 17 -4.73 -3.52 26.77
N LEU A 18 -6.06 -3.60 26.63
CA LEU A 18 -6.75 -3.79 25.33
C LEU A 18 -6.72 -2.52 24.47
N ALA A 19 -6.74 -1.33 25.08
CA ALA A 19 -6.62 -0.06 24.36
C ALA A 19 -5.22 0.20 23.78
N ARG A 20 -4.16 -0.31 24.44
CA ARG A 20 -2.76 -0.12 23.99
C ARG A 20 -2.36 -1.00 22.81
N ASP A 21 -3.02 -2.14 22.60
CA ASP A 21 -2.79 -3.02 21.46
C ASP A 21 -3.53 -2.52 20.19
N SER A 22 -4.78 -2.07 20.36
CA SER A 22 -5.61 -1.52 19.27
C SER A 22 -5.11 -0.16 18.74
N GLY A 23 -4.59 0.70 19.61
CA GLY A 23 -4.03 1.99 19.21
C GLY A 23 -2.80 1.86 18.29
N GLY A 24 -1.95 0.85 18.52
CA GLY A 24 -0.75 0.63 17.71
C GLY A 24 -1.04 0.10 16.30
N GLU A 25 -2.09 -0.70 16.11
CA GLU A 25 -2.50 -1.16 14.78
C GLU A 25 -3.18 -0.06 13.96
N ALA A 26 -4.03 0.75 14.59
CA ALA A 26 -4.66 1.89 13.94
C ALA A 26 -3.62 2.92 13.46
N GLU A 27 -2.66 3.29 14.32
CA GLU A 27 -1.57 4.21 13.96
C GLU A 27 -0.69 3.66 12.83
N ARG A 28 -0.42 2.35 12.80
CA ARG A 28 0.32 1.71 11.69
C ARG A 28 -0.46 1.73 10.39
N TYR A 29 -1.76 1.51 10.45
CA TYR A 29 -2.63 1.55 9.27
C TYR A 29 -2.70 2.97 8.71
N GLU A 30 -2.87 3.98 9.57
CA GLU A 30 -2.83 5.39 9.17
C GLU A 30 -1.48 5.77 8.53
N ALA A 31 -0.37 5.33 9.12
CA ALA A 31 0.96 5.56 8.56
C ALA A 31 1.13 4.90 7.18
N ALA A 32 0.62 3.67 7.01
CA ALA A 32 0.68 2.95 5.74
C ALA A 32 -0.18 3.62 4.65
N GLU A 33 -1.37 4.11 4.99
CA GLU A 33 -2.22 4.85 4.05
C GLU A 33 -1.57 6.18 3.65
N ALA A 34 -0.99 6.92 4.60
CA ALA A 34 -0.25 8.15 4.31
C ALA A 34 0.97 7.90 3.42
N GLU A 35 1.69 6.78 3.61
CA GLU A 35 2.77 6.37 2.72
C GLU A 35 2.25 5.99 1.32
N ALA A 36 1.13 5.28 1.25
CA ALA A 36 0.49 4.92 -0.02
C ALA A 36 0.05 6.17 -0.80
N ASP A 37 -0.48 7.20 -0.14
CA ASP A 37 -0.79 8.51 -0.73
C ASP A 37 0.45 9.17 -1.34
N LEU A 38 1.55 9.23 -0.57
CA LEU A 38 2.81 9.79 -1.06
C LEU A 38 3.35 9.01 -2.27
N LEU A 39 3.20 7.68 -2.28
CA LEU A 39 3.61 6.85 -3.42
C LEU A 39 2.69 7.06 -4.64
N ARG A 40 1.38 7.19 -4.44
CA ARG A 40 0.40 7.52 -5.49
C ARG A 40 0.73 8.86 -6.15
N ASP A 41 1.03 9.88 -5.35
CA ASP A 41 1.38 11.20 -5.87
C ASP A 41 2.68 11.17 -6.69
N ARG A 42 3.71 10.46 -6.19
CA ARG A 42 4.97 10.29 -6.92
C ARG A 42 4.78 9.51 -8.23
N LEU A 43 3.99 8.45 -8.21
CA LEU A 43 3.65 7.68 -9.40
C LEU A 43 2.94 8.57 -10.42
N ARG A 44 1.98 9.39 -9.99
CA ARG A 44 1.26 10.33 -10.85
C ARG A 44 2.21 11.32 -11.53
N LEU A 45 3.18 11.88 -10.80
CA LEU A 45 4.20 12.77 -11.38
C LEU A 45 5.06 12.06 -12.44
N ALA A 46 5.47 10.81 -12.17
CA ALA A 46 6.21 10.01 -13.14
C ALA A 46 5.38 9.73 -14.41
N VAL A 47 4.10 9.38 -14.24
CA VAL A 47 3.17 9.14 -15.35
C VAL A 47 2.94 10.41 -16.17
N ILE A 48 2.77 11.58 -15.54
CA ILE A 48 2.67 12.86 -16.24
C ILE A 48 3.91 13.11 -17.11
N SER A 49 5.11 12.89 -16.55
CA SER A 49 6.36 13.08 -17.27
C SER A 49 6.46 12.16 -18.49
N ILE A 50 6.16 10.87 -18.32
CA ILE A 50 6.21 9.87 -19.39
C ILE A 50 5.16 10.18 -20.46
N ALA A 51 3.90 10.37 -20.10
CA ALA A 51 2.82 10.63 -21.03
C ALA A 51 3.05 11.91 -21.85
N THR A 52 3.58 12.96 -21.20
CA THR A 52 3.93 14.21 -21.89
C THR A 52 5.08 14.01 -22.87
N ALA A 53 6.11 13.26 -22.47
CA ALA A 53 7.24 12.95 -23.34
C ALA A 53 6.82 12.11 -24.56
N GLU A 54 5.97 11.11 -24.36
CA GLU A 54 5.44 10.28 -25.44
C GLU A 54 4.50 11.06 -26.37
N GLY A 55 3.60 11.89 -25.82
CA GLY A 55 2.78 12.80 -26.62
C GLY A 55 3.64 13.69 -27.51
N LYS A 56 4.67 14.33 -26.93
CA LYS A 56 5.60 15.19 -27.69
C LYS A 56 6.32 14.44 -28.81
N LYS A 57 6.78 13.21 -28.58
CA LYS A 57 7.41 12.37 -29.62
C LYS A 57 6.43 12.05 -30.75
N ALA A 58 5.16 11.83 -30.43
CA ALA A 58 4.09 11.58 -31.39
C ALA A 58 3.55 12.86 -32.06
N GLY A 59 4.01 14.06 -31.68
CA GLY A 59 3.48 15.34 -32.16
C GLY A 59 2.07 15.67 -31.65
N MET A 60 1.69 15.11 -30.48
CA MET A 60 0.36 15.25 -29.87
C MET A 60 0.45 15.77 -28.43
N THR A 61 -0.63 16.38 -27.94
CA THR A 61 -0.79 16.70 -26.52
C THR A 61 -1.72 15.67 -25.88
N VAL A 62 -1.33 15.11 -24.74
CA VAL A 62 -2.18 14.20 -23.97
C VAL A 62 -3.09 15.04 -23.06
N ALA A 63 -4.40 14.81 -23.14
CA ALA A 63 -5.35 15.52 -22.29
C ALA A 63 -5.20 15.12 -20.82
N GLU A 64 -5.37 16.07 -19.90
CA GLU A 64 -5.21 15.84 -18.45
C GLU A 64 -6.06 14.67 -17.91
N PRO A 65 -7.34 14.50 -18.29
CA PRO A 65 -8.13 13.33 -17.84
C PRO A 65 -7.57 11.99 -18.31
N VAL A 66 -6.90 11.98 -19.48
CA VAL A 66 -6.25 10.78 -20.00
C VAL A 66 -5.01 10.46 -19.17
N VAL A 67 -4.21 11.46 -18.81
CA VAL A 67 -3.04 11.27 -17.94
C VAL A 67 -3.45 10.77 -16.55
N ALA A 68 -4.52 11.31 -15.97
CA ALA A 68 -5.06 10.84 -14.70
C ALA A 68 -5.51 9.37 -14.80
N CYS A 69 -6.23 9.00 -15.87
CA CYS A 69 -6.63 7.62 -16.11
C CYS A 69 -5.44 6.66 -16.27
N ILE A 70 -4.38 7.08 -16.97
CA ILE A 70 -3.15 6.30 -17.10
C ILE A 70 -2.50 6.10 -15.73
N ALA A 71 -2.49 7.12 -14.87
CA ALA A 71 -1.92 7.01 -13.52
C ALA A 71 -2.69 6.00 -12.67
N ASP A 72 -4.03 6.04 -12.69
CA ASP A 72 -4.88 5.07 -11.99
C ASP A 72 -4.67 3.65 -12.50
N LEU A 73 -4.55 3.49 -13.83
CA LEU A 73 -4.30 2.20 -14.44
C LEU A 73 -2.91 1.67 -14.03
N ALA A 74 -1.88 2.50 -14.10
CA ALA A 74 -0.52 2.14 -13.71
C ALA A 74 -0.46 1.71 -12.23
N TYR A 75 -1.18 2.39 -11.34
CA TYR A 75 -1.27 2.02 -9.93
C TYR A 75 -1.89 0.64 -9.74
N LYS A 76 -3.05 0.39 -10.36
CA LYS A 76 -3.73 -0.91 -10.32
C LYS A 76 -2.89 -2.03 -10.95
N SER A 77 -2.20 -1.74 -12.05
CA SER A 77 -1.29 -2.68 -12.70
C SER A 77 -0.10 -3.01 -11.80
N ALA A 78 0.47 -2.04 -11.09
CA ALA A 78 1.58 -2.28 -10.15
C ALA A 78 1.16 -3.20 -9.00
N GLU A 79 -0.05 -3.05 -8.46
CA GLU A 79 -0.60 -3.94 -7.44
C GLU A 79 -0.71 -5.39 -7.94
N GLN A 80 -1.26 -5.59 -9.14
CA GLN A 80 -1.39 -6.93 -9.71
C GLN A 80 -0.02 -7.55 -10.00
N LEU A 81 0.91 -6.79 -10.60
CA LEU A 81 2.27 -7.25 -10.87
C LEU A 81 3.00 -7.68 -9.58
N ALA A 82 2.80 -6.96 -8.47
CA ALA A 82 3.40 -7.31 -7.18
C ALA A 82 2.85 -8.64 -6.65
N LYS A 83 1.52 -8.86 -6.72
CA LYS A 83 0.88 -10.12 -6.31
C LYS A 83 1.35 -11.29 -7.16
N ASP A 84 1.43 -11.12 -8.47
CA ASP A 84 1.86 -12.17 -9.39
C ASP A 84 3.34 -12.53 -9.16
N ALA A 85 4.22 -11.52 -9.03
CA ALA A 85 5.63 -11.73 -8.75
C ALA A 85 5.86 -12.43 -7.39
N GLU A 86 5.09 -12.06 -6.37
CA GLU A 86 5.10 -12.76 -5.08
C GLU A 86 4.66 -14.22 -5.23
N LEU A 87 3.56 -14.46 -5.95
CA LEU A 87 3.01 -15.80 -6.15
C LEU A 87 3.98 -16.71 -6.92
N PHE A 88 4.69 -16.19 -7.92
CA PHE A 88 5.73 -16.93 -8.64
C PHE A 88 6.93 -17.27 -7.75
N ALA A 89 7.37 -16.32 -6.92
CA ALA A 89 8.43 -16.58 -5.96
C ALA A 89 8.01 -17.66 -4.94
N GLN A 90 6.78 -17.60 -4.43
CA GLN A 90 6.21 -18.58 -3.52
C GLN A 90 6.06 -19.97 -4.17
N HIS A 91 5.62 -20.04 -5.43
CA HIS A 91 5.53 -21.28 -6.19
C HIS A 91 6.91 -21.96 -6.34
N ALA A 92 7.98 -21.17 -6.45
CA ALA A 92 9.36 -21.65 -6.45
C ALA A 92 9.94 -21.91 -5.04
N GLY A 93 9.12 -21.85 -3.98
CA GLY A 93 9.54 -22.07 -2.59
C GLY A 93 10.43 -20.96 -2.01
N ARG A 94 10.43 -19.76 -2.61
CA ARG A 94 11.28 -18.62 -2.22
C ARG A 94 10.47 -17.55 -1.51
N LYS A 95 11.14 -16.80 -0.63
CA LYS A 95 10.60 -15.61 0.06
C LYS A 95 11.10 -14.28 -0.55
N SER A 96 11.88 -14.36 -1.62
CA SER A 96 12.49 -13.21 -2.29
C SER A 96 12.28 -13.34 -3.79
N ILE A 97 11.75 -12.27 -4.38
CA ILE A 97 11.48 -12.12 -5.81
C ILE A 97 12.81 -12.02 -6.57
N LYS A 98 12.91 -12.72 -7.70
CA LYS A 98 14.05 -12.72 -8.63
C LYS A 98 13.59 -12.32 -10.03
N MET A 99 14.56 -12.11 -10.93
CA MET A 99 14.28 -11.74 -12.32
C MET A 99 13.39 -12.78 -13.04
N ASP A 100 13.53 -14.06 -12.74
CA ASP A 100 12.67 -15.10 -13.34
C ASP A 100 11.19 -14.88 -13.00
N ASP A 101 10.87 -14.41 -11.79
CA ASP A 101 9.49 -14.07 -11.38
C ASP A 101 8.97 -12.85 -12.15
N VAL A 102 9.83 -11.85 -12.37
CA VAL A 102 9.50 -10.64 -13.13
C VAL A 102 9.29 -10.95 -14.61
N ILE A 103 10.03 -11.90 -15.18
CA ILE A 103 9.82 -12.33 -16.57
C ILE A 103 8.45 -13.00 -16.72
N LEU A 104 8.03 -13.79 -15.74
CA LEU A 104 6.75 -14.48 -15.73
C LEU A 104 5.53 -13.55 -15.60
N THR A 105 5.70 -12.32 -15.07
CA THR A 105 4.58 -11.36 -15.03
C THR A 105 4.28 -10.71 -16.39
N GLY A 106 5.16 -10.88 -17.38
CA GLY A 106 4.99 -10.32 -18.73
C GLY A 106 4.44 -11.29 -19.78
N THR A 107 4.16 -12.55 -19.41
CA THR A 107 3.66 -13.61 -20.32
C THR A 107 2.17 -13.84 -20.14
#